data_AF-A0A258ERY1-F1
#
_entry.id   AF-A0A258ERY1-F1
#
_cell.length_a   1.000
_cell.length_b   1.000
_cell.length_c   1.000
_cell.angle_alpha   90.00
_cell.angle_beta   90.00
_cell.angle_gamma   90.00
#
_symmetry.space_group_name_H-M   'P 1'
#
loop_
_entity.id
_entity.type
_entity.pdbx_description
1 polymer ?
#
loop_
_entity_poly.entity_id
_entity_poly.type
_entity_poly.pdbx_seq_one_letter_code
_entity_poly.pdbx_strand_id
1 'polypeptide(L)'
;MKKILYAFLVLTVFVSCENEDHGVDVNNYNGQPVTYFTSGTSGNYFVTPDANPFTIQIGATNKSTSDRTFTLSVDESSTAEEGVDFDFVSNTVTIPAGEYFGEIQIQGLFEGTTSAGSDLVINLVGDNVMVGAQYDLFIVQQCVSDLAGLYSVTTTYGYHDFLPDYSQNTMEVEVIELEPGVYQVSDMSGGLYSSGPYADNYGTDATSFTVTFNENCGVISWSGQSDPYGACVPLEGGVNSVDSSTGVFTISWFCEAYGENGVSVYTPL
;
A
#
# COMPACT_ATOMS: atom_id res chain seq x y z
N MET A 1 35.00 66.67 19.58
CA MET A 1 35.25 65.58 20.54
C MET A 1 35.35 64.29 19.76
N LYS A 2 36.40 63.49 20.00
CA LYS A 2 36.70 62.21 19.34
C LYS A 2 35.60 61.17 19.58
N LYS A 3 35.36 60.30 18.58
CA LYS A 3 35.45 58.81 18.64
C LYS A 3 34.85 58.26 17.33
N ILE A 4 35.64 57.72 16.40
CA ILE A 4 36.21 56.35 16.36
C ILE A 4 35.19 55.31 15.85
N LEU A 5 35.58 54.65 14.74
CA LEU A 5 35.28 53.25 14.35
C LEU A 5 33.84 52.94 13.87
N TYR A 6 33.55 52.14 12.84
CA TYR A 6 34.30 51.15 12.05
C TYR A 6 33.73 51.12 10.62
N ALA A 7 34.63 51.03 9.62
CA ALA A 7 34.29 50.51 8.30
C ALA A 7 34.24 48.97 8.39
N PHE A 8 33.11 48.37 8.05
CA PHE A 8 32.98 46.92 7.87
C PHE A 8 32.55 46.68 6.41
N LEU A 9 33.54 46.70 5.51
CA LEU A 9 33.38 46.25 4.14
C LEU A 9 33.50 44.72 4.17
N VAL A 10 32.38 44.03 4.27
CA VAL A 10 32.32 42.57 4.10
C VAL A 10 32.53 42.29 2.62
N LEU A 11 33.75 41.87 2.27
CA LEU A 11 34.07 41.32 0.97
C LEU A 11 33.60 39.86 0.97
N THR A 12 32.37 39.60 0.53
CA THR A 12 31.88 38.25 0.25
C THR A 12 32.64 37.70 -0.94
N VAL A 13 33.65 36.87 -0.66
CA VAL A 13 34.29 36.03 -1.66
C VAL A 13 33.28 34.95 -2.02
N PHE A 14 32.64 35.08 -3.18
CA PHE A 14 31.97 33.95 -3.82
C PHE A 14 33.06 32.98 -4.27
N VAL A 15 33.45 32.06 -3.38
CA VAL A 15 34.13 30.84 -3.80
C VAL A 15 33.08 30.04 -4.54
N SER A 16 33.04 30.22 -5.87
CA SER A 16 32.52 29.18 -6.74
C SER A 16 33.36 27.95 -6.44
N CYS A 17 32.72 26.88 -5.96
CA CYS A 17 33.32 25.57 -6.08
C CYS A 17 33.45 25.35 -7.59
N GLU A 18 34.63 25.58 -8.16
CA GLU A 18 35.01 24.87 -9.37
C GLU A 18 34.81 23.39 -9.05
N ASN A 19 34.07 22.70 -9.92
CA ASN A 19 33.86 21.27 -9.82
C ASN A 19 35.23 20.63 -9.57
N GLU A 20 35.44 20.14 -8.35
CA GLU A 20 36.51 19.19 -8.14
C GLU A 20 36.14 17.99 -9.01
N ASP A 21 36.83 17.91 -10.15
CA ASP A 21 36.94 16.73 -10.97
C ASP A 21 37.59 15.65 -10.08
N HIS A 22 36.76 15.06 -9.22
CA HIS A 22 37.01 13.76 -8.67
C HIS A 22 37.28 12.90 -9.89
N GLY A 23 38.53 12.48 -10.10
CA GLY A 23 39.06 11.82 -11.30
C GLY A 23 38.42 10.47 -11.69
N VAL A 24 37.13 10.34 -11.43
CA VAL A 24 36.16 9.50 -12.11
C VAL A 24 35.50 10.41 -13.13
N ASP A 25 36.13 10.54 -14.29
CA ASP A 25 35.55 11.21 -15.46
C ASP A 25 34.08 10.79 -15.59
N VAL A 26 33.15 11.74 -15.67
CA VAL A 26 31.73 11.45 -15.91
C VAL A 26 31.54 10.71 -17.24
N ASN A 27 32.57 10.72 -18.11
CA ASN A 27 32.69 9.94 -19.33
C ASN A 27 33.50 8.62 -19.16
N ASN A 28 33.84 8.17 -17.95
CA ASN A 28 34.73 7.01 -17.72
C ASN A 28 34.06 5.64 -17.92
N TYR A 29 32.78 5.59 -18.30
CA TYR A 29 32.21 4.33 -18.77
C TYR A 29 32.62 4.08 -20.23
N ASN A 30 33.80 3.48 -20.40
CA ASN A 30 34.28 2.98 -21.69
C ASN A 30 33.74 1.59 -22.05
N GLY A 31 32.70 1.13 -21.34
CA GLY A 31 32.01 -0.13 -21.66
C GLY A 31 31.15 -0.01 -22.91
N GLN A 32 30.70 -1.16 -23.43
CA GLN A 32 29.66 -1.15 -24.46
C GLN A 32 28.41 -0.46 -23.90
N PRO A 33 27.66 0.32 -24.71
CA PRO A 33 26.40 0.87 -24.26
C PRO A 33 25.51 -0.19 -23.63
N VAL A 34 24.74 0.17 -22.60
CA VAL A 34 23.86 -0.77 -21.92
C VAL A 34 22.47 -0.15 -21.76
N THR A 35 21.43 -0.95 -21.97
CA THR A 35 20.03 -0.62 -21.69
C THR A 35 19.55 -1.36 -20.45
N TYR A 36 18.83 -0.66 -19.56
CA TYR A 36 18.38 -1.18 -18.26
C TYR A 36 17.12 -0.45 -17.76
N PHE A 37 16.48 -0.95 -16.70
CA PHE A 37 15.37 -0.28 -16.01
C PHE A 37 15.88 0.87 -15.14
N THR A 38 15.39 2.09 -15.34
CA THR A 38 16.00 3.30 -14.76
C THR A 38 15.36 3.79 -13.46
N SER A 39 14.11 3.41 -13.21
CA SER A 39 13.32 3.89 -12.05
C SER A 39 13.17 2.82 -10.96
N GLY A 40 14.19 1.97 -10.81
CA GLY A 40 14.15 0.77 -9.97
C GLY A 40 13.80 -0.49 -10.76
N THR A 41 13.80 -1.63 -10.07
CA THR A 41 13.53 -2.97 -10.65
C THR A 41 12.29 -3.60 -10.06
N SER A 42 11.47 -2.85 -9.31
CA SER A 42 10.21 -3.34 -8.79
C SER A 42 9.17 -2.24 -8.61
N GLY A 43 7.90 -2.62 -8.57
CA GLY A 43 6.77 -1.71 -8.38
C GLY A 43 5.52 -2.41 -7.88
N ASN A 44 4.56 -1.62 -7.38
CA ASN A 44 3.22 -2.08 -7.04
C ASN A 44 2.22 -1.38 -7.96
N TYR A 45 1.34 -2.16 -8.59
CA TYR A 45 0.25 -1.66 -9.42
C TYR A 45 -1.09 -1.99 -8.78
N PHE A 46 -1.71 -0.95 -8.22
CA PHE A 46 -3.06 -1.02 -7.70
C PHE A 46 -4.07 -0.83 -8.83
N VAL A 47 -4.73 -1.92 -9.22
CA VAL A 47 -5.66 -1.94 -10.34
C VAL A 47 -7.06 -1.60 -9.82
N THR A 48 -7.57 -0.43 -10.22
CA THR A 48 -8.97 -0.01 -10.07
C THR A 48 -9.71 -0.22 -11.40
N PRO A 49 -11.06 -0.15 -11.43
CA PRO A 49 -11.83 -0.25 -12.69
C PRO A 49 -11.44 0.77 -13.76
N ASP A 50 -10.84 1.88 -13.37
CA ASP A 50 -10.41 3.02 -14.19
C ASP A 50 -8.88 3.26 -14.15
N ALA A 51 -8.10 2.26 -13.73
CA ALA A 51 -6.65 2.39 -13.61
C ALA A 51 -5.97 2.70 -14.97
N ASN A 52 -5.15 3.74 -14.97
CA ASN A 52 -4.26 4.04 -16.09
C ASN A 52 -3.13 3.01 -16.17
N PRO A 53 -2.59 2.73 -17.37
CA PRO A 53 -1.45 1.84 -17.52
C PRO A 53 -0.29 2.18 -16.59
N PHE A 54 0.29 1.16 -15.97
CA PHE A 54 1.51 1.29 -15.19
C PHE A 54 2.70 1.49 -16.13
N THR A 55 3.48 2.56 -15.90
CA THR A 55 4.61 2.92 -16.74
C THR A 55 5.93 2.48 -16.13
N ILE A 56 6.69 1.69 -16.87
CA ILE A 56 8.06 1.29 -16.51
C ILE A 56 9.01 1.96 -17.49
N GLN A 57 9.97 2.72 -16.96
CA GLN A 57 10.98 3.39 -17.79
C GLN A 57 12.20 2.50 -17.98
N ILE A 58 12.63 2.39 -19.24
CA ILE A 58 13.96 1.87 -19.59
C ILE A 58 14.83 3.03 -20.07
N GLY A 59 16.13 2.88 -19.91
CA GLY A 59 17.10 3.84 -20.43
C GLY A 59 18.37 3.18 -20.90
N ALA A 60 19.01 3.85 -21.84
CA ALA A 60 20.32 3.47 -22.35
C ALA A 60 21.39 4.46 -21.89
N THR A 61 22.62 3.99 -21.69
CA THR A 61 23.75 4.84 -21.26
C THR A 61 24.25 5.80 -22.34
N ASN A 62 23.78 5.68 -23.58
CA ASN A 62 24.13 6.55 -24.69
C ASN A 62 22.91 6.90 -25.57
N LYS A 63 23.06 7.96 -26.37
CA LYS A 63 22.16 8.27 -27.49
C LYS A 63 22.58 7.48 -28.73
N SER A 64 21.59 7.05 -29.49
CA SER A 64 21.77 6.44 -30.83
C SER A 64 21.27 7.41 -31.90
N THR A 65 21.84 7.34 -33.11
CA THR A 65 21.32 8.06 -34.29
C THR A 65 20.13 7.35 -34.95
N SER A 66 19.79 6.16 -34.48
CA SER A 66 18.64 5.36 -34.92
C SER A 66 17.82 4.89 -33.74
N ASP A 67 16.55 4.59 -33.97
CA ASP A 67 15.68 3.96 -33.00
C ASP A 67 16.27 2.62 -32.53
N ARG A 68 16.07 2.32 -31.24
CA ARG A 68 16.45 1.05 -30.63
C ARG A 68 15.19 0.41 -30.08
N THR A 69 14.83 -0.76 -30.61
CA THR A 69 13.65 -1.50 -30.18
C THR A 69 14.07 -2.74 -29.41
N PHE A 70 13.42 -2.96 -28.28
CA PHE A 70 13.61 -4.09 -27.39
C PHE A 70 12.29 -4.84 -27.26
N THR A 71 12.37 -6.14 -27.05
CA THR A 71 11.20 -7.01 -26.81
C THR A 71 11.07 -7.29 -25.31
N LEU A 72 9.83 -7.46 -24.87
CA LEU A 72 9.50 -7.86 -23.51
C LEU A 72 9.15 -9.34 -23.50
N SER A 73 9.49 -10.03 -22.42
CA SER A 73 9.05 -11.41 -22.19
C SER A 73 8.76 -11.61 -20.70
N VAL A 74 7.69 -12.36 -20.43
CA VAL A 74 7.30 -12.75 -19.07
C VAL A 74 8.18 -13.90 -18.61
N ASP A 75 8.75 -13.78 -17.42
CA ASP A 75 9.53 -14.86 -16.80
C ASP A 75 8.62 -16.02 -16.36
N GLU A 76 9.14 -17.24 -16.38
CA GLU A 76 8.41 -18.43 -15.92
C GLU A 76 8.10 -18.42 -14.42
N SER A 77 8.79 -17.60 -13.63
CA SER A 77 8.49 -17.41 -12.21
C SER A 77 7.27 -16.52 -11.95
N SER A 78 6.72 -15.84 -12.98
CA SER A 78 5.56 -14.96 -12.82
C SER A 78 4.33 -15.75 -12.42
N THR A 79 3.56 -15.21 -11.50
CA THR A 79 2.24 -15.73 -11.11
C THR A 79 1.10 -14.98 -11.79
N ALA A 80 1.36 -13.78 -12.32
CA ALA A 80 0.43 -13.01 -13.13
C ALA A 80 0.32 -13.59 -14.56
N GLU A 81 -0.91 -13.67 -15.08
CA GLU A 81 -1.23 -14.20 -16.41
C GLU A 81 -1.67 -13.07 -17.37
N GLU A 82 -1.02 -12.98 -18.53
CA GLU A 82 -1.40 -12.01 -19.59
C GLU A 82 -2.79 -12.34 -20.16
N GLY A 83 -3.63 -11.32 -20.35
CA GLY A 83 -5.04 -11.46 -20.72
C GLY A 83 -5.98 -11.80 -19.56
N VAL A 84 -5.44 -12.05 -18.36
CA VAL A 84 -6.19 -12.25 -17.12
C VAL A 84 -5.91 -11.13 -16.13
N ASP A 85 -4.69 -11.02 -15.63
CA ASP A 85 -4.30 -10.01 -14.64
C ASP A 85 -3.89 -8.69 -15.30
N PHE A 86 -3.28 -8.77 -16.48
CA PHE A 86 -2.74 -7.63 -17.20
C PHE A 86 -2.68 -7.86 -18.71
N ASP A 87 -2.50 -6.78 -19.46
CA ASP A 87 -2.08 -6.80 -20.86
C ASP A 87 -0.89 -5.86 -21.05
N PHE A 88 0.07 -6.27 -21.88
CA PHE A 88 1.02 -5.30 -22.43
C PHE A 88 0.30 -4.38 -23.41
N VAL A 89 0.44 -3.06 -23.23
CA VAL A 89 -0.01 -2.11 -24.26
C VAL A 89 0.78 -2.32 -25.56
N SER A 90 2.05 -2.72 -25.43
CA SER A 90 2.92 -3.18 -26.52
C SER A 90 3.97 -4.15 -25.98
N ASN A 91 4.19 -5.27 -26.68
CA ASN A 91 5.25 -6.26 -26.36
C ASN A 91 6.65 -5.80 -26.76
N THR A 92 6.75 -4.57 -27.28
CA THR A 92 8.02 -3.94 -27.64
C THR A 92 8.09 -2.54 -27.06
N VAL A 93 9.31 -2.14 -26.69
CA VAL A 93 9.62 -0.78 -26.25
C VAL A 93 10.68 -0.20 -27.15
N THR A 94 10.49 1.05 -27.56
CA THR A 94 11.43 1.76 -28.43
C THR A 94 12.01 2.95 -27.70
N ILE A 95 13.35 3.06 -27.72
CA ILE A 95 14.07 4.30 -27.40
C ILE A 95 14.31 5.01 -28.73
N PRO A 96 13.66 6.17 -29.00
CA PRO A 96 13.82 6.87 -30.26
C PRO A 96 15.26 7.35 -30.51
N ALA A 97 15.58 7.60 -31.79
CA ALA A 97 16.83 8.24 -32.19
C ALA A 97 17.02 9.58 -31.46
N GLY A 98 18.21 9.80 -30.90
CA GLY A 98 18.54 10.99 -30.13
C GLY A 98 18.03 11.00 -28.69
N GLU A 99 17.29 9.98 -28.26
CA GLU A 99 16.74 9.87 -26.91
C GLU A 99 17.49 8.86 -26.04
N TYR A 100 17.38 9.03 -24.73
CA TYR A 100 17.93 8.11 -23.72
C TYR A 100 16.90 7.10 -23.21
N PHE A 101 15.62 7.45 -23.24
CA PHE A 101 14.58 6.72 -22.53
C PHE A 101 13.48 6.22 -23.45
N GLY A 102 12.85 5.13 -23.03
CA GLY A 102 11.65 4.54 -23.60
C GLY A 102 10.75 4.04 -22.48
N GLU A 103 9.47 3.88 -22.78
CA GLU A 103 8.46 3.53 -21.79
C GLU A 103 7.74 2.24 -22.18
N ILE A 104 7.65 1.33 -21.23
CA ILE A 104 6.81 0.14 -21.25
C ILE A 104 5.52 0.52 -20.53
N GLN A 105 4.39 0.10 -21.07
CA GLN A 105 3.08 0.32 -20.46
C GLN A 105 2.36 -1.01 -20.27
N ILE A 106 1.91 -1.23 -19.04
CA ILE A 106 1.17 -2.42 -18.62
C ILE A 106 -0.24 -2.01 -18.20
N GLN A 107 -1.26 -2.50 -18.89
CA GLN A 107 -2.65 -2.27 -18.49
C GLN A 107 -3.07 -3.36 -17.50
N GLY A 108 -3.56 -2.98 -16.33
CA GLY A 108 -4.13 -3.93 -15.37
C GLY A 108 -5.56 -4.27 -15.78
N LEU A 109 -5.94 -5.53 -15.63
CA LEU A 109 -7.27 -6.04 -15.97
C LEU A 109 -8.07 -6.30 -14.70
N PHE A 110 -8.81 -5.29 -14.25
CA PHE A 110 -9.49 -5.29 -12.94
C PHE A 110 -10.28 -6.58 -12.65
N GLU A 111 -11.07 -7.05 -13.61
CA GLU A 111 -11.94 -8.24 -13.46
C GLU A 111 -11.18 -9.56 -13.32
N GLY A 112 -9.94 -9.64 -13.79
CA GLY A 112 -9.12 -10.85 -13.65
C GLY A 112 -8.15 -10.80 -12.46
N THR A 113 -7.78 -9.61 -12.00
CA THR A 113 -6.95 -9.44 -10.78
C THR A 113 -7.69 -9.83 -9.51
N THR A 114 -6.94 -10.04 -8.42
CA THR A 114 -7.50 -10.34 -7.09
C THR A 114 -6.86 -9.48 -5.99
N SER A 115 -7.51 -9.39 -4.83
CA SER A 115 -6.98 -8.69 -3.65
C SER A 115 -5.78 -9.38 -2.99
N ALA A 116 -5.53 -10.66 -3.31
CA ALA A 116 -4.30 -11.36 -2.91
C ALA A 116 -3.09 -10.89 -3.73
N GLY A 117 -3.35 -10.39 -4.93
CA GLY A 117 -2.34 -9.95 -5.89
C GLY A 117 -1.56 -11.10 -6.56
N SER A 118 -0.78 -10.72 -7.57
CA SER A 118 0.04 -11.60 -8.40
C SER A 118 1.32 -10.88 -8.81
N ASP A 119 2.40 -11.63 -8.99
CA ASP A 119 3.71 -11.11 -9.38
C ASP A 119 3.92 -11.28 -10.89
N LEU A 120 4.19 -10.18 -11.57
CA LEU A 120 4.64 -10.14 -12.97
C LEU A 120 6.14 -9.85 -13.02
N VAL A 121 6.94 -10.81 -13.49
CA VAL A 121 8.38 -10.63 -13.69
C VAL A 121 8.68 -10.42 -15.17
N ILE A 122 9.18 -9.25 -15.53
CA ILE A 122 9.40 -8.83 -16.92
C ILE A 122 10.89 -8.86 -17.23
N ASN A 123 11.28 -9.64 -18.25
CA ASN A 123 12.61 -9.64 -18.82
C ASN A 123 12.69 -8.65 -20.00
N LEU A 124 13.70 -7.77 -19.99
CA LEU A 124 14.04 -6.94 -21.15
C LEU A 124 14.99 -7.73 -22.08
N VAL A 125 14.62 -7.85 -23.35
CA VAL A 125 15.37 -8.65 -24.32
C VAL A 125 15.76 -7.79 -25.53
N GLY A 126 17.05 -7.82 -25.88
CA GLY A 126 17.58 -7.14 -27.05
C GLY A 126 19.10 -6.99 -26.99
N ASP A 127 19.66 -6.37 -28.02
CA ASP A 127 21.09 -6.07 -28.07
C ASP A 127 21.47 -5.08 -26.98
N ASN A 128 22.63 -5.30 -26.36
CA ASN A 128 23.18 -4.39 -25.35
C ASN A 128 22.25 -4.17 -24.14
N VAL A 129 21.37 -5.12 -23.83
CA VAL A 129 20.61 -5.12 -22.58
C VAL A 129 21.49 -5.61 -21.44
N MET A 130 21.36 -5.00 -20.26
CA MET A 130 22.04 -5.44 -19.05
C MET A 130 21.71 -6.91 -18.75
N VAL A 131 22.72 -7.71 -18.41
CA VAL A 131 22.50 -9.11 -18.01
C VAL A 131 21.61 -9.15 -16.77
N GLY A 132 20.52 -9.92 -16.85
CA GLY A 132 19.54 -10.01 -15.76
C GLY A 132 18.70 -8.76 -15.57
N ALA A 133 18.49 -7.96 -16.63
CA ALA A 133 17.53 -6.85 -16.61
C ALA A 133 16.10 -7.39 -16.43
N GLN A 134 15.69 -7.46 -15.16
CA GLN A 134 14.36 -7.88 -14.72
C GLN A 134 13.65 -6.74 -13.99
N TYR A 135 12.33 -6.75 -14.09
CA TYR A 135 11.45 -5.86 -13.34
C TYR A 135 10.31 -6.68 -12.70
N ASP A 136 10.17 -6.57 -11.39
CA ASP A 136 9.17 -7.26 -10.58
C ASP A 136 7.97 -6.33 -10.30
N LEU A 137 6.84 -6.56 -10.95
CA LEU A 137 5.62 -5.78 -10.74
C LEU A 137 4.60 -6.60 -9.96
N PHE A 138 4.30 -6.20 -8.72
CA PHE A 138 3.20 -6.76 -7.96
C PHE A 138 1.89 -6.10 -8.37
N ILE A 139 0.99 -6.86 -8.98
CA ILE A 139 -0.31 -6.40 -9.47
C ILE A 139 -1.36 -6.83 -8.45
N VAL A 140 -2.13 -5.87 -7.92
CA VAL A 140 -3.16 -6.14 -6.91
C VAL A 140 -4.43 -5.37 -7.21
N GLN A 141 -5.56 -6.06 -7.08
CA GLN A 141 -6.87 -5.44 -7.23
C GLN A 141 -7.13 -4.47 -6.08
N GLN A 142 -7.53 -3.25 -6.40
CA GLN A 142 -7.97 -2.24 -5.45
C GLN A 142 -9.43 -1.89 -5.72
N CYS A 143 -10.31 -2.36 -4.85
CA CYS A 143 -11.73 -2.04 -4.91
C CYS A 143 -12.02 -0.68 -4.24
N VAL A 144 -13.05 0.00 -4.72
CA VAL A 144 -13.59 1.17 -4.03
C VAL A 144 -14.26 0.71 -2.74
N SER A 145 -13.93 1.39 -1.64
CA SER A 145 -14.50 1.16 -0.32
C SER A 145 -15.17 2.45 0.17
N ASP A 146 -16.34 2.31 0.80
CA ASP A 146 -17.08 3.42 1.39
C ASP A 146 -17.76 2.95 2.68
N LEU A 147 -16.95 2.70 3.71
CA LEU A 147 -17.44 2.27 5.02
C LEU A 147 -17.55 3.42 6.03
N ALA A 148 -17.17 4.64 5.71
CA ALA A 148 -17.24 5.75 6.65
C ALA A 148 -18.70 6.10 7.00
N GLY A 149 -18.97 6.37 8.28
CA GLY A 149 -20.29 6.81 8.72
C GLY A 149 -20.72 6.26 10.07
N LEU A 150 -21.99 6.44 10.39
CA LEU A 150 -22.60 5.94 11.63
C LEU A 150 -23.20 4.56 11.41
N TYR A 151 -22.96 3.67 12.37
CA TYR A 151 -23.44 2.29 12.35
C TYR A 151 -24.11 1.93 13.66
N SER A 152 -25.15 1.11 13.58
CA SER A 152 -25.60 0.29 14.71
C SER A 152 -24.74 -0.97 14.74
N VAL A 153 -23.84 -1.06 15.73
CA VAL A 153 -23.02 -2.25 15.95
C VAL A 153 -23.71 -3.14 16.97
N THR A 154 -23.84 -4.42 16.65
CA THR A 154 -24.28 -5.45 17.59
C THR A 154 -23.17 -6.47 17.78
N THR A 155 -22.64 -6.55 19.00
CA THR A 155 -21.60 -7.53 19.36
C THR A 155 -22.19 -8.67 20.15
N THR A 156 -21.98 -9.89 19.65
CA THR A 156 -22.23 -11.12 20.41
C THR A 156 -20.91 -11.62 20.98
N TYR A 157 -20.82 -11.74 22.30
CA TYR A 157 -19.59 -12.15 22.96
C TYR A 157 -19.52 -13.66 23.10
N GLY A 158 -18.37 -14.25 22.76
CA GLY A 158 -18.12 -15.68 22.96
C GLY A 158 -17.44 -15.99 24.29
N TYR A 159 -16.64 -15.06 24.83
CA TYR A 159 -16.03 -15.17 26.14
C TYR A 159 -15.70 -13.80 26.73
N HIS A 160 -16.04 -13.59 28.02
CA HIS A 160 -15.54 -12.54 28.92
C HIS A 160 -16.07 -12.80 30.34
N ASP A 161 -15.62 -12.01 31.32
CA ASP A 161 -15.87 -12.23 32.76
C ASP A 161 -17.33 -12.14 33.21
N PHE A 162 -18.20 -11.53 32.41
CA PHE A 162 -19.58 -11.19 32.77
C PHE A 162 -20.62 -12.02 32.02
N LEU A 163 -20.20 -13.14 31.41
CA LEU A 163 -21.13 -14.12 30.86
C LEU A 163 -21.80 -14.94 31.97
N PRO A 164 -23.10 -15.29 31.82
CA PRO A 164 -23.95 -15.04 30.64
C PRO A 164 -24.70 -13.70 30.65
N ASP A 165 -24.60 -12.92 31.72
CA ASP A 165 -25.46 -11.76 32.00
C ASP A 165 -25.28 -10.59 31.02
N TYR A 166 -24.12 -10.50 30.36
CA TYR A 166 -23.83 -9.51 29.32
C TYR A 166 -23.38 -10.20 28.02
N SER A 167 -24.16 -11.16 27.53
CA SER A 167 -23.81 -11.95 26.33
C SER A 167 -23.88 -11.21 24.99
N GLN A 168 -24.51 -10.04 24.96
CA GLN A 168 -24.64 -9.23 23.76
C GLN A 168 -24.79 -7.76 24.12
N ASN A 169 -24.31 -6.87 23.26
CA ASN A 169 -24.60 -5.43 23.34
C ASN A 169 -24.85 -4.84 21.95
N THR A 170 -25.67 -3.78 21.91
CA THR A 170 -25.88 -2.97 20.70
C THR A 170 -25.67 -1.50 21.03
N MET A 171 -24.89 -0.81 20.20
CA MET A 171 -24.63 0.62 20.35
C MET A 171 -24.42 1.30 19.00
N GLU A 172 -24.44 2.63 18.98
CA GLU A 172 -24.04 3.40 17.80
C GLU A 172 -22.53 3.65 17.84
N VAL A 173 -21.86 3.43 16.71
CA VAL A 173 -20.42 3.68 16.53
C VAL A 173 -20.21 4.45 15.24
N GLU A 174 -19.28 5.40 15.27
CA GLU A 174 -18.77 6.07 14.08
C GLU A 174 -17.55 5.30 13.53
N VAL A 175 -17.60 4.98 12.24
CA VAL A 175 -16.49 4.45 11.45
C VAL A 175 -15.86 5.62 10.71
N ILE A 176 -14.59 5.87 10.98
CA ILE A 176 -13.85 7.00 10.42
C ILE A 176 -12.90 6.48 9.35
N GLU A 177 -12.97 7.02 8.14
CA GLU A 177 -11.95 6.78 7.11
C GLU A 177 -10.70 7.62 7.39
N LEU A 178 -9.55 6.96 7.48
CA LEU A 178 -8.26 7.60 7.70
C LEU A 178 -7.54 7.85 6.37
N GLU A 179 -7.56 6.84 5.50
CA GLU A 179 -7.04 6.83 4.13
C GLU A 179 -7.96 5.93 3.28
N PRO A 180 -7.93 6.00 1.94
CA PRO A 180 -8.81 5.19 1.10
C PRO A 180 -8.74 3.69 1.45
N GLY A 181 -9.86 3.12 1.88
CA GLY A 181 -9.96 1.71 2.29
C GLY A 181 -9.38 1.41 3.68
N VAL A 182 -8.94 2.41 4.44
CA VAL A 182 -8.41 2.29 5.80
C VAL A 182 -9.32 3.01 6.78
N TYR A 183 -9.87 2.27 7.73
CA TYR A 183 -10.91 2.74 8.65
C TYR A 183 -10.50 2.57 10.11
N GLN A 184 -11.15 3.33 10.99
CA GLN A 184 -10.99 3.24 12.43
C GLN A 184 -12.34 3.21 13.15
N VAL A 185 -12.40 2.38 14.19
CA VAL A 185 -13.46 2.40 15.21
C VAL A 185 -12.82 2.57 16.59
N SER A 186 -13.45 3.37 17.44
CA SER A 186 -12.94 3.68 18.78
C SER A 186 -13.06 2.50 19.76
N ASP A 187 -14.14 1.73 19.66
CA ASP A 187 -14.37 0.53 20.49
C ASP A 187 -14.81 -0.66 19.63
N MET A 188 -13.86 -1.52 19.26
CA MET A 188 -14.15 -2.73 18.49
C MET A 188 -14.92 -3.78 19.29
N SER A 189 -14.89 -3.71 20.63
CA SER A 189 -15.68 -4.62 21.47
C SER A 189 -17.18 -4.39 21.35
N GLY A 190 -17.61 -3.28 20.72
CA GLY A 190 -19.02 -2.91 20.60
C GLY A 190 -19.67 -2.68 21.96
N GLY A 191 -18.94 -2.01 22.85
CA GLY A 191 -19.47 -1.46 24.08
C GLY A 191 -18.97 -2.12 25.35
N LEU A 192 -18.40 -3.33 25.30
CA LEU A 192 -17.89 -4.01 26.49
C LEU A 192 -16.92 -3.11 27.28
N TYR A 193 -16.00 -2.43 26.57
CA TYR A 193 -14.95 -1.58 27.15
C TYR A 193 -15.41 -0.14 27.37
N SER A 194 -16.27 0.42 26.51
CA SER A 194 -16.67 1.82 26.60
C SER A 194 -17.84 2.13 27.53
N SER A 195 -18.79 1.20 27.64
CA SER A 195 -20.08 1.45 28.32
C SER A 195 -20.64 0.23 29.06
N GLY A 196 -20.03 -0.94 28.85
CA GLY A 196 -20.38 -2.22 29.44
C GLY A 196 -19.64 -2.46 30.75
N PRO A 197 -19.70 -3.70 31.26
CA PRO A 197 -19.20 -4.01 32.59
C PRO A 197 -17.70 -3.82 32.78
N TYR A 198 -16.89 -3.79 31.71
CA TYR A 198 -15.46 -3.50 31.86
C TYR A 198 -15.21 -2.02 32.19
N ALA A 199 -16.04 -1.10 31.67
CA ALA A 199 -15.94 0.32 32.01
C ALA A 199 -16.14 0.54 33.53
N ASP A 200 -17.17 -0.09 34.10
CA ASP A 200 -17.50 0.05 35.52
C ASP A 200 -16.53 -0.68 36.46
N ASN A 201 -16.09 -1.89 36.09
CA ASN A 201 -15.32 -2.76 37.00
C ASN A 201 -13.81 -2.60 36.83
N TYR A 202 -13.35 -2.25 35.63
CA TYR A 202 -11.93 -2.20 35.28
C TYR A 202 -11.46 -0.81 34.82
N GLY A 203 -12.38 0.15 34.70
CA GLY A 203 -12.04 1.53 34.34
C GLY A 203 -11.60 1.68 32.88
N THR A 204 -12.04 0.78 32.00
CA THR A 204 -11.84 0.91 30.55
C THR A 204 -12.73 2.02 29.99
N ASP A 205 -12.41 2.47 28.78
CA ASP A 205 -13.14 3.51 28.07
C ASP A 205 -13.21 3.22 26.56
N ALA A 206 -13.85 4.14 25.83
CA ALA A 206 -14.01 4.05 24.38
C ALA A 206 -12.72 4.17 23.57
N THR A 207 -11.55 4.36 24.19
CA THR A 207 -10.25 4.31 23.50
C THR A 207 -9.46 3.06 23.87
N SER A 208 -9.89 2.35 24.90
CA SER A 208 -9.23 1.15 25.40
C SER A 208 -9.16 0.03 24.37
N PHE A 209 -10.05 0.00 23.37
CA PHE A 209 -10.00 -0.98 22.29
C PHE A 209 -10.27 -0.35 20.91
N THR A 210 -9.47 0.68 20.59
CA THR A 210 -9.48 1.31 19.27
C THR A 210 -8.82 0.39 18.25
N VAL A 211 -9.46 0.21 17.09
CA VAL A 211 -8.91 -0.61 16.02
C VAL A 211 -8.91 0.13 14.69
N THR A 212 -7.76 0.09 14.02
CA THR A 212 -7.64 0.43 12.61
C THR A 212 -7.67 -0.84 11.77
N PHE A 213 -8.51 -0.87 10.74
CA PHE A 213 -8.68 -2.00 9.83
C PHE A 213 -8.70 -1.53 8.38
N ASN A 214 -8.35 -2.44 7.48
CA ASN A 214 -8.41 -2.23 6.04
C ASN A 214 -9.62 -2.97 5.47
N GLU A 215 -10.23 -2.41 4.45
CA GLU A 215 -11.21 -3.06 3.61
C GLU A 215 -10.69 -3.05 2.17
N ASN A 216 -10.73 -4.22 1.52
CA ASN A 216 -10.50 -4.32 0.09
C ASN A 216 -11.32 -5.46 -0.50
N CYS A 217 -12.18 -5.15 -1.44
CA CYS A 217 -12.97 -6.12 -2.21
C CYS A 217 -13.87 -7.02 -1.35
N GLY A 218 -14.52 -6.44 -0.35
CA GLY A 218 -15.41 -7.12 0.60
C GLY A 218 -14.68 -7.83 1.73
N VAL A 219 -13.34 -7.74 1.80
CA VAL A 219 -12.52 -8.42 2.82
C VAL A 219 -12.00 -7.40 3.83
N ILE A 220 -12.24 -7.66 5.11
CA ILE A 220 -11.68 -6.87 6.20
C ILE A 220 -10.42 -7.53 6.73
N SER A 221 -9.35 -6.75 6.92
CA SER A 221 -8.10 -7.21 7.51
C SER A 221 -7.53 -6.20 8.51
N TRP A 222 -6.96 -6.70 9.60
CA TRP A 222 -6.34 -5.87 10.63
C TRP A 222 -5.30 -6.69 11.39
N SER A 223 -4.30 -6.01 11.94
CA SER A 223 -3.22 -6.64 12.71
C SER A 223 -2.56 -5.63 13.64
N GLY A 224 -1.74 -6.12 14.57
CA GLY A 224 -0.96 -5.28 15.48
C GLY A 224 -1.80 -4.43 16.43
N GLN A 225 -3.03 -4.86 16.72
CA GLN A 225 -3.93 -4.18 17.63
C GLN A 225 -3.83 -4.78 19.03
N SER A 226 -4.19 -3.99 20.04
CA SER A 226 -4.17 -4.42 21.43
C SER A 226 -5.28 -3.72 22.21
N ASP A 227 -5.81 -4.41 23.21
CA ASP A 227 -6.58 -3.79 24.28
C ASP A 227 -5.61 -3.39 25.43
N PRO A 228 -6.08 -2.94 26.62
CA PRO A 228 -5.21 -2.57 27.73
C PRO A 228 -4.43 -3.75 28.34
N TYR A 229 -4.77 -4.99 27.99
CA TYR A 229 -4.28 -6.21 28.64
C TYR A 229 -3.39 -7.05 27.75
N GLY A 230 -3.52 -6.96 26.43
CA GLY A 230 -2.64 -7.66 25.49
C GLY A 230 -3.02 -7.50 24.03
N ALA A 231 -2.37 -8.32 23.20
CA ALA A 231 -2.63 -8.32 21.77
C ALA A 231 -4.04 -8.84 21.48
N CYS A 232 -4.68 -8.26 20.47
CA CYS A 232 -5.91 -8.76 19.90
C CYS A 232 -5.69 -9.04 18.40
N VAL A 233 -6.29 -10.12 17.94
CA VAL A 233 -6.13 -10.68 16.59
C VAL A 233 -7.50 -11.08 16.01
N PRO A 234 -7.61 -11.24 14.68
CA PRO A 234 -8.81 -11.81 14.08
C PRO A 234 -9.12 -13.19 14.68
N LEU A 235 -10.38 -13.41 15.06
CA LEU A 235 -10.82 -14.69 15.61
C LEU A 235 -10.68 -15.81 14.57
N GLU A 236 -10.04 -16.92 14.95
CA GLU A 236 -9.89 -18.08 14.07
C GLU A 236 -11.26 -18.65 13.67
N GLY A 237 -11.48 -18.80 12.35
CA GLY A 237 -12.78 -19.21 11.80
C GLY A 237 -13.89 -18.15 11.91
N GLY A 238 -13.56 -16.93 12.38
CA GLY A 238 -14.46 -15.79 12.42
C GLY A 238 -14.69 -15.15 11.04
N VAL A 239 -15.69 -14.27 10.97
CA VAL A 239 -16.05 -13.52 9.76
C VAL A 239 -15.46 -12.12 9.83
N ASN A 240 -14.76 -11.72 8.77
CA ASN A 240 -14.20 -10.38 8.59
C ASN A 240 -14.46 -9.93 7.14
N SER A 241 -15.67 -9.42 6.88
CA SER A 241 -16.12 -9.15 5.51
C SER A 241 -17.21 -8.08 5.45
N VAL A 242 -17.40 -7.51 4.26
CA VAL A 242 -18.46 -6.56 3.92
C VAL A 242 -19.44 -7.21 2.94
N ASP A 243 -20.73 -7.03 3.19
CA ASP A 243 -21.77 -7.22 2.19
C ASP A 243 -21.92 -5.93 1.38
N SER A 244 -21.36 -5.92 0.16
CA SER A 244 -21.37 -4.76 -0.73
C SER A 244 -22.77 -4.32 -1.17
N SER A 245 -23.79 -5.15 -1.01
CA SER A 245 -25.17 -4.80 -1.35
C SER A 245 -25.88 -4.00 -0.25
N THR A 246 -25.44 -4.15 1.00
CA THR A 246 -26.09 -3.55 2.17
C THR A 246 -25.18 -2.59 2.95
N GLY A 247 -23.86 -2.63 2.74
CA GLY A 247 -22.88 -1.93 3.56
C GLY A 247 -22.70 -2.54 4.96
N VAL A 248 -23.38 -3.66 5.25
CA VAL A 248 -23.20 -4.37 6.51
C VAL A 248 -21.84 -5.04 6.51
N PHE A 249 -21.07 -4.84 7.58
CA PHE A 249 -19.80 -5.53 7.73
C PHE A 249 -19.68 -6.20 9.09
N THR A 250 -18.87 -7.26 9.13
CA THR A 250 -18.64 -8.05 10.34
C THR A 250 -17.15 -8.04 10.66
N ILE A 251 -16.82 -7.88 11.95
CA ILE A 251 -15.46 -8.04 12.46
C ILE A 251 -15.51 -9.05 13.62
N SER A 252 -14.68 -10.09 13.54
CA SER A 252 -14.54 -11.10 14.58
C SER A 252 -13.18 -10.99 15.24
N TRP A 253 -13.15 -10.88 16.56
CA TRP A 253 -11.94 -10.54 17.31
C TRP A 253 -11.69 -11.50 18.47
N PHE A 254 -10.42 -11.69 18.79
CA PHE A 254 -9.92 -12.49 19.90
C PHE A 254 -8.78 -11.74 20.59
N CYS A 255 -8.86 -11.54 21.90
CA CYS A 255 -7.79 -10.95 22.70
C CYS A 255 -7.05 -12.04 23.47
N GLU A 256 -5.73 -12.10 23.28
CA GLU A 256 -4.90 -13.23 23.70
C GLU A 256 -4.63 -13.26 25.21
N ALA A 257 -4.81 -12.13 25.89
CA ALA A 257 -4.47 -11.98 27.31
C ALA A 257 -5.32 -12.89 28.21
N TYR A 258 -6.66 -12.82 28.09
CA TYR A 258 -7.58 -13.65 28.86
C TYR A 258 -8.56 -14.44 27.98
N GLY A 259 -8.42 -14.37 26.66
CA GLY A 259 -9.23 -15.14 25.71
C GLY A 259 -10.57 -14.49 25.37
N GLU A 260 -10.77 -13.21 25.71
CA GLU A 260 -11.97 -12.47 25.34
C GLU A 260 -12.17 -12.51 23.83
N ASN A 261 -13.41 -12.72 23.42
CA ASN A 261 -13.74 -12.74 22.01
C ASN A 261 -15.19 -12.35 21.75
N GLY A 262 -15.41 -11.86 20.53
CA GLY A 262 -16.73 -11.45 20.08
C GLY A 262 -16.81 -11.33 18.57
N VAL A 263 -18.05 -11.28 18.11
CA VAL A 263 -18.40 -11.02 16.72
C VAL A 263 -19.26 -9.76 16.68
N SER A 264 -18.72 -8.71 16.07
CA SER A 264 -19.34 -7.39 15.94
C SER A 264 -19.93 -7.25 14.53
N VAL A 265 -21.24 -7.04 14.44
CA VAL A 265 -21.95 -6.81 13.18
C VAL A 265 -22.36 -5.34 13.10
N TYR A 266 -21.83 -4.62 12.13
CA TYR A 266 -22.05 -3.19 11.90
C TYR A 266 -23.09 -3.01 10.80
N THR A 267 -24.21 -2.38 11.14
CA THR A 267 -25.30 -2.05 10.20
C THR A 267 -25.36 -0.54 9.97
N PRO A 268 -25.22 -0.02 8.74
CA PRO A 268 -25.30 1.42 8.46
C PRO A 268 -26.60 2.05 9.00
N LEU A 269 -26.52 3.30 9.47
CA LEU A 269 -27.67 4.10 9.96
C LEU A 269 -28.23 5.09 8.94
#